data_AF-A0A2N4YUV2-F1
#
_entry.id   AF-A0A2N4YUV2-F1
#
_cell.length_a   1.000
_cell.length_b   1.000
_cell.length_c   1.000
_cell.angle_alpha   90.00
_cell.angle_beta   90.00
_cell.angle_gamma   90.00
#
_symmetry.space_group_name_H-M   'P 1'
#
loop_
_entity.id
_entity.type
_entity.pdbx_description
1 polymer ?
#
loop_
_entity_poly.entity_id
_entity_poly.type
_entity_poly.pdbx_seq_one_letter_code
_entity_poly.pdbx_strand_id
1 'polypeptide(L)'
;TVHGDKGSVVKPRADQQESQLLAGVAPGSAGWGEDNDALVVYDASLQTHSQATPQGDQRQYYMQIRDALKGQIANPVPPVEALAVMAVLEAAVRAAESGMVQTLDLTDDERNALR
;
A
#
# COMPACT_ATOMS: atom_id res chain seq x y z
N THR A 1 -3.27 -11.38 -3.31
CA THR A 1 -3.29 -11.91 -4.69
C THR A 1 -3.90 -10.89 -5.62
N VAL A 2 -3.38 -10.76 -6.84
CA VAL A 2 -3.94 -9.88 -7.88
C VAL A 2 -4.11 -10.68 -9.17
N HIS A 3 -5.25 -10.47 -9.85
CA HIS A 3 -5.59 -11.10 -11.12
C HIS A 3 -5.87 -10.02 -12.17
N GLY A 4 -5.28 -10.18 -13.35
CA GLY A 4 -5.55 -9.36 -14.52
C GLY A 4 -5.95 -10.22 -15.72
N ASP A 5 -6.20 -9.57 -16.84
CA ASP A 5 -6.55 -10.21 -18.12
C ASP A 5 -5.42 -11.07 -18.71
N LYS A 6 -4.16 -10.77 -18.36
CA LYS A 6 -2.96 -11.43 -18.91
C LYS A 6 -2.22 -12.34 -17.94
N GLY A 7 -2.68 -12.46 -16.69
CA GLY A 7 -1.97 -13.22 -15.69
C GLY A 7 -2.36 -12.90 -14.26
N SER A 8 -1.62 -13.50 -13.32
CA SER A 8 -1.84 -13.32 -11.88
C SER A 8 -0.51 -13.12 -11.16
N VAL A 9 -0.54 -12.44 -10.02
CA VAL A 9 0.60 -12.35 -9.10
C VAL A 9 0.18 -12.70 -7.68
N VAL A 10 1.00 -13.52 -7.03
CA VAL A 10 0.83 -13.94 -5.64
C VAL A 10 2.05 -13.50 -4.84
N LYS A 11 1.81 -12.82 -3.72
CA LYS A 11 2.80 -12.51 -2.68
C LYS A 11 2.38 -13.26 -1.41
N PRO A 12 3.03 -14.38 -1.07
CA PRO A 12 2.58 -15.24 0.03
C PRO A 12 2.75 -14.63 1.42
N ARG A 13 3.80 -13.84 1.65
CA ARG A 13 4.15 -13.30 2.97
C ARG A 13 4.08 -11.79 3.01
N ALA A 14 3.81 -11.24 4.19
CA ALA A 14 3.82 -9.81 4.45
C ALA A 14 5.25 -9.24 4.55
N ASP A 15 5.35 -7.91 4.49
CA ASP A 15 6.56 -7.13 4.78
C ASP A 15 7.12 -7.45 6.18
N GLN A 16 8.44 -7.35 6.34
CA GLN A 16 9.14 -7.73 7.58
C GLN A 16 9.69 -6.53 8.38
N GLN A 17 9.49 -5.29 7.95
CA GLN A 17 10.07 -4.10 8.59
C GLN A 17 9.61 -3.93 10.04
N GLU A 18 8.35 -4.25 10.36
CA GLU A 18 7.86 -4.23 11.74
C GLU A 18 8.58 -5.26 12.62
N SER A 19 8.69 -6.51 12.15
CA SER A 19 9.45 -7.56 12.83
C SER A 19 10.92 -7.18 13.03
N GLN A 20 11.54 -6.54 12.03
CA GLN A 20 12.90 -6.03 12.09
C GLN A 20 13.05 -4.92 13.14
N LEU A 21 12.12 -3.97 13.20
CA LEU A 21 12.10 -2.93 14.24
C LEU A 21 12.01 -3.54 15.65
N LEU A 22 11.09 -4.48 15.85
CA LEU A 22 10.92 -5.18 17.13
C LEU A 22 12.19 -5.96 17.53
N ALA A 23 12.95 -6.45 16.55
CA ALA A 23 14.24 -7.10 16.76
C ALA A 23 15.42 -6.13 16.95
N GLY A 24 15.17 -4.81 16.94
CA GLY A 24 16.19 -3.78 17.13
C GLY A 24 17.03 -3.46 15.88
N VAL A 25 16.62 -3.91 14.69
CA VAL A 25 17.29 -3.55 13.44
C VAL A 25 17.04 -2.06 13.15
N ALA A 26 18.12 -1.32 12.87
CA ALA A 26 18.05 0.10 12.60
C ALA A 26 17.51 0.38 11.18
N PRO A 27 16.47 1.23 11.01
CA PRO A 27 15.99 1.60 9.68
C PRO A 27 17.10 2.18 8.80
N GLY A 28 17.31 1.56 7.63
CA GLY A 28 18.36 1.96 6.69
C GLY A 28 19.69 1.24 6.82
N SER A 29 19.84 0.32 7.76
CA SER A 29 20.98 -0.60 7.77
C SER A 29 20.95 -1.51 6.54
N ALA A 30 22.08 -2.18 6.26
CA ALA A 30 22.06 -3.34 5.38
C ALA A 30 21.01 -4.35 5.90
N GLY A 31 20.25 -4.99 5.01
CA GLY A 31 19.17 -5.89 5.39
C GLY A 31 17.80 -5.24 5.69
N TRP A 32 17.73 -3.92 5.91
CA TRP A 32 16.49 -3.25 6.31
C TRP A 32 15.40 -3.35 5.23
N GLY A 33 14.28 -3.99 5.52
CA GLY A 33 13.18 -4.18 4.56
C GLY A 33 13.49 -5.15 3.42
N GLU A 34 14.60 -5.90 3.48
CA GLU A 34 14.86 -6.98 2.53
C GLU A 34 13.76 -8.06 2.65
N ASP A 35 13.24 -8.46 1.50
CA ASP A 35 12.18 -9.45 1.41
C ASP A 35 12.60 -10.62 0.51
N ASN A 36 12.93 -11.74 1.13
CA ASN A 36 13.34 -12.98 0.46
C ASN A 36 12.14 -13.81 -0.04
N ASP A 37 10.91 -13.35 0.19
CA ASP A 37 9.69 -13.94 -0.36
C ASP A 37 9.40 -13.34 -1.74
N ALA A 38 9.93 -13.98 -2.78
CA ALA A 38 9.72 -13.58 -4.16
C ALA A 38 8.24 -13.58 -4.57
N LEU A 39 7.87 -12.66 -5.47
CA LEU A 39 6.59 -12.66 -6.15
C LEU A 39 6.48 -13.89 -7.06
N VAL A 40 5.35 -14.58 -7.02
CA VAL A 40 5.04 -15.67 -7.97
C VAL A 40 4.12 -15.11 -9.06
N VAL A 41 4.60 -15.07 -10.30
CA VAL A 41 3.86 -14.55 -11.45
C VAL A 41 3.39 -15.71 -12.32
N TYR A 42 2.10 -15.72 -12.64
CA TYR A 42 1.44 -16.63 -13.56
C TYR A 42 1.14 -15.90 -14.85
N ASP A 43 1.66 -16.38 -15.98
CA ASP A 43 1.36 -15.80 -17.29
C ASP A 43 0.10 -16.41 -17.94
N ALA A 44 -0.28 -15.90 -19.11
CA ALA A 44 -1.43 -16.38 -19.88
C ALA A 44 -1.31 -17.84 -20.33
N SER A 45 -0.10 -18.42 -20.32
CA SER A 45 0.15 -19.84 -20.63
C SER A 45 0.18 -20.73 -19.38
N LEU A 46 -0.25 -20.19 -18.23
CA LEU A 46 -0.26 -20.85 -16.93
C LEU A 46 1.13 -21.27 -16.45
N GLN A 47 2.20 -20.71 -17.03
CA GLN A 47 3.55 -20.92 -16.54
C GLN A 47 3.84 -19.97 -15.38
N THR A 48 4.70 -20.42 -14.47
CA THR A 48 5.10 -19.65 -13.30
C THR A 48 6.56 -19.25 -13.37
N HIS A 49 6.85 -18.03 -12.93
CA HIS A 49 8.21 -17.61 -12.65
C HIS A 49 8.26 -16.76 -11.38
N SER A 50 9.43 -16.75 -10.75
CA SER A 50 9.69 -15.92 -9.57
C SER A 50 10.25 -14.58 -10.00
N GLN A 51 9.76 -13.51 -9.39
CA GLN A 51 10.32 -12.17 -9.51
C GLN A 51 10.75 -11.68 -8.14
N ALA A 52 11.96 -11.14 -8.04
CA ALA A 52 12.47 -10.59 -6.78
C ALA A 52 11.55 -9.49 -6.25
N THR A 53 11.30 -9.52 -4.95
CA THR A 53 10.47 -8.51 -4.27
C THR A 53 11.31 -7.26 -4.00
N PRO A 54 10.83 -6.06 -4.34
CA PRO A 54 11.50 -4.83 -3.96
C PRO A 54 11.65 -4.71 -2.44
N GLN A 55 12.77 -4.14 -2.00
CA GLN A 55 13.01 -3.84 -0.60
C GLN A 55 12.02 -2.78 -0.09
N GLY A 56 11.41 -3.03 1.07
CA GLY A 56 10.57 -2.06 1.75
C GLY A 56 11.41 -0.96 2.42
N ASP A 57 10.88 0.27 2.46
CA ASP A 57 11.54 1.35 3.19
C ASP A 57 10.54 2.43 3.67
N GLN A 58 9.94 2.24 4.84
CA GLN A 58 8.99 3.22 5.38
C GLN A 58 9.64 4.56 5.78
N ARG A 59 10.98 4.67 5.80
CA ARG A 59 11.67 5.97 5.97
C ARG A 59 11.33 6.93 4.83
N GLN A 60 10.94 6.40 3.67
CA GLN A 60 10.51 7.21 2.52
C GLN A 60 9.37 8.16 2.90
N TYR A 61 8.48 7.80 3.83
CA TYR A 61 7.45 8.71 4.32
C TYR A 61 8.07 9.96 4.95
N TYR A 62 8.97 9.79 5.92
CA TYR A 62 9.63 10.92 6.60
C TYR A 62 10.53 11.73 5.67
N MET A 63 11.22 11.06 4.73
CA MET A 63 12.04 11.76 3.73
C MET A 63 11.20 12.66 2.83
N GLN A 64 10.05 12.17 2.36
CA GLN A 64 9.16 12.95 1.52
C GLN A 64 8.45 14.06 2.31
N ILE A 65 8.03 13.81 3.56
CA ILE A 65 7.48 14.86 4.44
C ILE A 65 8.51 15.98 4.67
N ARG A 66 9.78 15.63 4.93
CA ARG A 66 10.87 16.60 5.04
C ARG A 66 10.97 17.47 3.77
N ASP A 67 10.89 16.87 2.60
CA ASP A 67 11.03 17.58 1.32
C ASP A 67 9.80 18.46 1.04
N ALA A 68 8.60 18.01 1.42
CA ALA A 68 7.38 18.82 1.38
C ALA A 68 7.45 20.04 2.31
N LEU A 69 7.95 19.86 3.54
CA LEU A 69 8.15 20.95 4.51
C LEU A 69 9.21 21.96 4.04
N LYS A 70 10.14 21.55 3.17
CA LYS A 70 11.09 22.43 2.50
C LYS A 70 10.52 23.10 1.24
N GLY A 71 9.27 22.84 0.88
CA GLY A 71 8.62 23.36 -0.32
C GLY A 71 9.16 22.76 -1.63
N GLN A 72 9.80 21.60 -1.58
CA GLN A 72 10.41 20.96 -2.75
C GLN A 72 9.42 20.09 -3.52
N ILE A 73 8.48 19.48 -2.80
CA ILE A 73 7.43 18.63 -3.35
C ILE A 73 6.10 18.95 -2.67
N ALA A 74 4.99 18.46 -3.24
CA ALA A 74 3.71 18.44 -2.55
C ALA A 74 3.72 17.45 -1.37
N ASN A 75 2.73 17.53 -0.48
CA ASN A 75 2.56 16.55 0.57
C ASN A 75 2.43 15.14 -0.03
N PRO A 76 3.30 14.17 0.32
CA PRO A 76 3.28 12.82 -0.25
C PRO A 76 2.06 11.99 0.14
N VAL A 77 1.36 12.38 1.22
CA VAL A 77 0.11 11.76 1.66
C VAL A 77 -0.86 12.89 2.05
N PRO A 78 -1.54 13.51 1.07
CA PRO A 78 -2.52 14.57 1.32
C PRO A 78 -3.65 14.10 2.27
N PRO A 79 -4.18 14.97 3.15
CA PRO A 79 -5.24 14.57 4.09
C PRO A 79 -6.51 14.03 3.44
N VAL A 80 -6.82 14.46 2.20
CA VAL A 80 -7.98 13.96 1.45
C VAL A 80 -7.87 12.45 1.15
N GLU A 81 -6.66 11.90 1.00
CA GLU A 81 -6.47 10.45 0.84
C GLU A 81 -6.79 9.70 2.14
N ALA A 82 -6.38 10.23 3.29
CA ALA A 82 -6.75 9.67 4.60
C ALA A 82 -8.26 9.75 4.86
N LEU A 83 -8.91 10.85 4.43
CA LEU A 83 -10.37 10.98 4.50
C LEU A 83 -11.07 9.94 3.62
N ALA A 84 -10.56 9.67 2.41
CA ALA A 84 -11.08 8.62 1.55
C ALA A 84 -10.97 7.22 2.18
N VAL A 85 -9.86 6.94 2.88
CA VAL A 85 -9.71 5.70 3.65
C VAL A 85 -10.79 5.59 4.73
N MET A 86 -11.07 6.67 5.46
CA MET A 86 -12.15 6.69 6.45
C MET A 86 -13.52 6.43 5.80
N ALA A 87 -13.83 7.07 4.67
CA ALA A 87 -15.09 6.87 3.96
C ALA A 87 -15.30 5.40 3.53
N VAL A 88 -14.23 4.72 3.10
CA VAL A 88 -14.28 3.27 2.77
C VAL A 88 -14.47 2.42 4.02
N LEU A 89 -13.72 2.69 5.10
CA LEU A 89 -13.84 1.96 6.36
C LEU A 89 -15.26 2.04 6.94
N GLU A 90 -15.84 3.23 6.96
CA GLU A 90 -17.19 3.44 7.47
C GLU A 90 -18.26 2.82 6.56
N ALA A 91 -18.08 2.91 5.24
CA ALA A 91 -18.97 2.24 4.29
C ALA A 91 -18.96 0.71 4.48
N ALA A 92 -17.79 0.12 4.77
CA ALA A 92 -17.67 -1.31 5.06
C ALA A 92 -18.41 -1.70 6.36
N VAL A 93 -18.30 -0.90 7.41
CA VAL A 93 -19.04 -1.11 8.67
C VAL A 93 -20.55 -1.04 8.44
N ARG A 94 -21.04 0.02 7.79
CA ARG A 94 -22.46 0.16 7.44
C ARG A 94 -22.96 -0.98 6.57
N ALA A 95 -22.14 -1.48 5.63
CA ALA A 95 -22.49 -2.61 4.79
C ALA A 95 -22.62 -3.90 5.59
N ALA A 96 -21.73 -4.14 6.56
CA ALA A 96 -21.77 -5.30 7.44
C ALA A 96 -23.03 -5.28 8.34
N GLU A 97 -23.41 -4.12 8.87
CA GLU A 97 -24.58 -3.95 9.72
C GLU A 97 -25.90 -4.06 8.95
N SER A 98 -25.95 -3.47 7.76
CA SER A 98 -27.18 -3.42 6.94
C SER A 98 -27.38 -4.62 6.01
N GLY A 99 -26.32 -5.37 5.71
CA GLY A 99 -26.32 -6.39 4.67
C GLY A 99 -26.48 -5.84 3.24
N MET A 100 -26.32 -4.53 3.06
CA MET A 100 -26.48 -3.84 1.77
C MET A 100 -25.19 -3.18 1.32
N VAL A 101 -25.01 -3.07 0.01
CA VAL A 101 -23.91 -2.30 -0.59
C VAL A 101 -24.04 -0.82 -0.18
N GLN A 102 -22.92 -0.20 0.21
CA GLN A 102 -22.85 1.19 0.62
C GLN A 102 -22.02 2.02 -0.36
N THR A 103 -22.36 3.30 -0.50
CA THR A 103 -21.55 4.28 -1.23
C THR A 103 -20.55 4.96 -0.30
N LEU A 104 -19.51 5.54 -0.89
CA LEU A 104 -18.53 6.34 -0.16
C LEU A 104 -19.11 7.73 0.11
N ASP A 105 -19.00 8.18 1.36
CA ASP A 105 -19.42 9.51 1.77
C ASP A 105 -18.29 10.51 1.52
N LEU A 106 -18.19 10.97 0.27
CA LEU A 106 -17.22 11.96 -0.19
C LEU A 106 -17.93 13.00 -1.06
N THR A 107 -17.64 14.28 -0.80
CA THR A 107 -18.10 15.40 -1.62
C THR A 107 -17.55 15.31 -3.05
N ASP A 108 -18.15 16.05 -3.98
CA ASP A 108 -17.66 16.08 -5.37
C ASP A 108 -16.26 16.70 -5.46
N ASP A 109 -15.96 17.70 -4.63
CA ASP A 109 -14.64 18.34 -4.58
C ASP A 109 -13.57 17.37 -4.05
N GLU A 110 -13.86 16.60 -3.00
CA GLU A 110 -12.95 15.56 -2.48
C GLU A 110 -12.73 14.47 -3.53
N ARG A 111 -13.79 14.04 -4.22
CA ARG A 111 -13.67 13.07 -5.32
C ARG A 111 -12.86 13.62 -6.49
N ASN A 112 -12.97 14.91 -6.79
CA ASN A 112 -12.16 15.56 -7.83
C ASN A 112 -10.69 15.69 -7.42
N ALA A 113 -10.41 15.93 -6.14
CA ALA A 113 -9.04 16.00 -5.62
C ALA A 113 -8.31 14.65 -5.59
N LEU A 114 -9.05 13.53 -5.66
CA LEU A 114 -8.53 12.15 -5.65
C LEU A 114 -8.37 11.53 -7.05
N ARG A 115 -8.82 12.20 -8.11
CA ARG A 115 -8.76 11.73 -9.51
C ARG A 115 -7.44 12.09 -10.18
#